data_AF-A0A8S3JLY4-F1
#
_entry.id   AF-A0A8S3JLY4-F1
#
_cell.length_a   1.000
_cell.length_b   1.000
_cell.length_c   1.000
_cell.angle_alpha   90.00
_cell.angle_beta   90.00
_cell.angle_gamma   90.00
#
_symmetry.space_group_name_H-M   'P 1'
#
loop_
_entity.id
_entity.type
_entity.pdbx_description
1 polymer ?
#
loop_
_entity_poly.entity_id
_entity_poly.type
_entity_poly.pdbx_seq_one_letter_code
_entity_poly.pdbx_strand_id
1 'polypeptide(L)'
;INPYRQFSAIQIRYGGCKGVISVNPDLDNSPHQLRIRQSMRKFKCSHDILELCRISKPRPLYLNRQIIVLLSHREIDDRTFLLLQHQHQQYLSESLVYPTRAYELLAEKINRSLFPLRTLVNAAHLNLIQEPFFRQLIITTSKFELAQMRERTRLKLPKNSAR
;
A
#
# COMPACT_ATOMS: atom_id res chain seq x y z
N ILE A 1 -5.69 23.90 -0.29
CA ILE A 1 -5.98 22.48 -0.62
C ILE A 1 -7.20 22.08 0.19
N ASN A 2 -8.31 21.69 -0.46
CA ASN A 2 -9.56 21.37 0.24
C ASN A 2 -9.34 20.19 1.21
N PRO A 3 -9.55 20.37 2.53
CA PRO A 3 -9.30 19.34 3.55
C PRO A 3 -10.21 18.10 3.41
N TYR A 4 -11.26 18.17 2.59
CA TYR A 4 -12.17 17.07 2.28
C TYR A 4 -11.81 16.30 1.00
N ARG A 5 -10.75 16.70 0.28
CA ARG A 5 -10.36 16.04 -0.98
C ARG A 5 -9.59 14.75 -0.68
N GLN A 6 -10.33 13.65 -0.51
CA GLN A 6 -9.79 12.35 -0.15
C GLN A 6 -8.99 11.67 -1.29
N PHE A 7 -9.10 12.16 -2.52
CA PHE A 7 -8.44 11.60 -3.70
C PHE A 7 -8.26 12.61 -4.84
N SER A 8 -7.27 12.35 -5.70
CA SER A 8 -6.99 13.17 -6.90
C SER A 8 -7.31 12.42 -8.19
N ALA A 9 -7.35 11.09 -8.15
CA ALA A 9 -7.67 10.24 -9.29
C ALA A 9 -8.49 9.01 -8.90
N ILE A 10 -9.29 8.52 -9.85
CA ILE A 10 -10.18 7.38 -9.67
C ILE A 10 -10.14 6.49 -10.90
N GLN A 11 -10.01 5.18 -10.70
CA GLN A 11 -10.20 4.19 -11.75
C GLN A 11 -11.69 3.87 -11.88
N ILE A 12 -12.22 3.98 -13.10
CA ILE A 12 -13.65 3.87 -13.35
C ILE A 12 -13.99 2.83 -14.43
N ARG A 13 -15.25 2.39 -14.41
CA ARG A 13 -15.96 1.82 -15.56
C ARG A 13 -17.26 2.59 -15.75
N TYR A 14 -17.59 2.94 -16.98
CA TYR A 14 -18.78 3.76 -17.29
C TYR A 14 -19.17 3.59 -18.77
N GLY A 15 -20.36 3.11 -19.08
CA GLY A 15 -20.88 3.05 -20.46
C GLY A 15 -19.92 2.47 -21.51
N GLY A 16 -19.30 1.33 -21.21
CA GLY A 16 -18.30 0.69 -22.11
C GLY A 16 -16.93 1.39 -22.12
N CYS A 17 -16.73 2.40 -21.28
CA CYS A 17 -15.46 3.08 -21.06
C CYS A 17 -14.72 2.51 -19.85
N LYS A 18 -13.39 2.44 -19.94
CA LYS A 18 -12.49 2.02 -18.86
C LYS A 18 -11.27 2.91 -18.83
N GLY A 19 -10.92 3.42 -17.64
CA GLY A 19 -9.71 4.21 -17.48
C GLY A 19 -9.59 4.83 -16.09
N VAL A 20 -8.75 5.86 -16.01
CA VAL A 20 -8.53 6.67 -14.81
C VAL A 20 -8.96 8.10 -15.13
N ILE A 21 -9.75 8.69 -14.25
CA ILE A 21 -10.12 10.11 -14.27
C ILE A 21 -9.41 10.83 -13.12
N SER A 22 -9.13 12.11 -13.31
CA SER A 22 -8.57 12.99 -12.29
C SER A 22 -9.49 14.17 -12.05
N VAL A 23 -9.46 14.72 -10.83
CA VAL A 23 -10.24 15.91 -10.52
C VAL A 23 -9.58 17.12 -11.20
N ASN A 24 -10.29 17.75 -12.14
CA ASN A 24 -9.82 18.94 -12.86
C ASN A 24 -10.40 20.20 -12.21
N PRO A 25 -9.57 21.12 -11.65
CA PRO A 25 -10.03 22.40 -11.10
C PRO A 25 -10.62 23.36 -12.14
N ASP A 26 -10.26 23.18 -13.41
CA ASP A 26 -10.63 24.09 -14.51
C ASP A 26 -11.92 23.66 -15.22
N LEU A 27 -12.52 22.53 -14.83
CA LEU A 27 -13.89 22.25 -15.25
C LEU A 27 -14.79 23.28 -14.57
N ASP A 28 -15.68 23.87 -15.35
CA ASP A 28 -16.68 24.80 -14.85
C ASP A 28 -17.43 24.19 -13.67
N ASN A 29 -17.77 25.01 -12.68
CA ASN A 29 -18.36 24.59 -11.40
C ASN A 29 -19.77 23.98 -11.53
N SER A 30 -20.18 23.58 -12.74
CA SER A 30 -21.42 22.86 -12.92
C SER A 30 -21.33 21.49 -12.23
N PRO A 31 -22.41 21.03 -11.59
CA PRO A 31 -22.40 19.73 -10.95
C PRO A 31 -22.32 18.60 -11.99
N HIS A 32 -21.74 17.46 -11.58
CA HIS A 32 -21.78 16.18 -12.31
C HIS A 32 -21.07 16.12 -13.68
N GLN A 33 -19.96 16.84 -13.87
CA GLN A 33 -19.19 16.71 -15.10
C GLN A 33 -18.25 15.49 -15.11
N LEU A 34 -18.31 14.73 -16.21
CA LEU A 34 -17.38 13.64 -16.51
C LEU A 34 -16.88 13.76 -17.96
N ARG A 35 -15.58 14.01 -18.14
CA ARG A 35 -14.95 14.07 -19.46
C ARG A 35 -14.22 12.76 -19.75
N ILE A 36 -14.62 12.07 -20.82
CA ILE A 36 -14.05 10.79 -21.23
C ILE A 36 -13.23 10.95 -22.51
N ARG A 37 -11.99 10.45 -22.52
CA ARG A 37 -11.12 10.43 -23.71
C ARG A 37 -11.53 9.31 -24.66
N GLN A 38 -11.32 9.51 -25.97
CA GLN A 38 -11.64 8.51 -26.98
C GLN A 38 -10.99 7.14 -26.71
N SER A 39 -9.74 7.13 -26.25
CA SER A 39 -9.00 5.91 -25.91
C SER A 39 -9.61 5.11 -24.76
N MET A 40 -10.48 5.72 -23.94
CA MET A 40 -11.18 5.03 -22.84
C MET A 40 -12.37 4.23 -23.33
N ARG A 41 -12.98 4.57 -24.47
CA ARG A 41 -14.12 3.85 -25.06
C ARG A 41 -13.65 2.50 -25.60
N LYS A 42 -14.08 1.40 -24.99
CA LYS A 42 -13.67 0.04 -25.38
C LYS A 42 -14.72 -0.64 -26.26
N PHE A 43 -15.99 -0.36 -26.02
CA PHE A 43 -17.12 -0.85 -26.80
C PHE A 43 -18.32 0.09 -26.60
N LYS A 44 -19.31 0.00 -27.51
CA LYS A 44 -20.57 0.72 -27.36
C LYS A 44 -21.42 0.05 -26.27
N CYS A 45 -21.94 0.81 -25.33
CA CYS A 45 -22.78 0.31 -24.26
C CYS A 45 -23.71 1.44 -23.80
N SER A 46 -24.99 1.13 -23.57
CA SER A 46 -26.01 2.07 -23.07
C SER A 46 -26.06 2.16 -21.54
N HIS A 47 -25.18 1.45 -20.83
CA HIS A 47 -25.16 1.43 -19.38
C HIS A 47 -24.66 2.77 -18.80
N ASP A 48 -25.49 3.43 -18.01
CA ASP A 48 -25.25 4.79 -17.51
C ASP A 48 -24.99 4.84 -16.00
N ILE A 49 -24.22 3.87 -15.48
CA ILE A 49 -23.79 3.87 -14.07
C ILE A 49 -22.28 4.04 -14.03
N LEU A 50 -21.82 5.01 -13.24
CA LEU A 50 -20.41 5.23 -12.96
C LEU A 50 -19.95 4.29 -11.85
N GLU A 51 -19.20 3.26 -12.21
CA GLU A 51 -18.62 2.32 -11.27
C GLU A 51 -17.23 2.78 -10.82
N LEU A 52 -17.04 2.93 -9.51
CA LEU A 52 -15.73 3.26 -8.93
C LEU A 52 -14.97 1.96 -8.62
N CYS A 53 -13.95 1.66 -9.42
CA CYS A 53 -13.13 0.46 -9.21
C CYS A 53 -12.08 0.66 -8.12
N ARG A 54 -11.44 1.83 -8.10
CA ARG A 54 -10.32 2.10 -7.19
C ARG A 54 -10.04 3.59 -7.06
N ILE A 55 -9.83 4.05 -5.84
CA ILE A 55 -9.48 5.43 -5.53
C ILE A 55 -7.96 5.57 -5.37
N SER A 56 -7.38 6.69 -5.80
CA SER A 56 -5.97 7.02 -5.60
C SER A 56 -5.64 7.06 -4.10
N LYS A 57 -4.63 6.30 -3.67
CA LYS A 57 -4.10 6.34 -2.32
C LYS A 57 -2.61 5.99 -2.33
N PRO A 58 -1.79 6.54 -1.40
CA PRO A 58 -0.41 6.12 -1.23
C PRO A 58 -0.32 4.61 -1.00
N ARG A 59 0.71 3.98 -1.56
CA ARG A 59 0.97 2.54 -1.38
C ARG A 59 2.43 2.31 -1.06
N PRO A 60 2.75 1.30 -0.23
CA PRO A 60 4.12 0.86 -0.07
C PRO A 60 4.67 0.36 -1.41
N LEU A 61 5.86 0.83 -1.77
CA LEU A 61 6.59 0.38 -2.94
C LEU A 61 7.53 -0.77 -2.54
N TYR A 62 7.63 -1.76 -3.41
CA TYR A 62 8.53 -2.89 -3.26
C TYR A 62 9.31 -3.08 -4.55
N LEU A 63 10.61 -3.35 -4.43
CA LEU A 63 11.39 -3.90 -5.51
C LEU A 63 11.04 -5.39 -5.65
N ASN A 64 11.07 -5.87 -6.89
CA ASN A 64 11.04 -7.29 -7.21
C ASN A 64 12.34 -7.65 -7.94
N ARG A 65 12.55 -8.94 -8.22
CA ARG A 65 13.75 -9.40 -8.93
C ARG A 65 13.98 -8.71 -10.27
N GLN A 66 12.92 -8.49 -11.05
CA GLN A 66 13.03 -7.87 -12.38
C GLN A 66 13.52 -6.43 -12.30
N ILE A 67 12.97 -5.64 -11.36
CA ILE A 67 13.41 -4.26 -11.14
C ILE A 67 14.84 -4.22 -10.61
N ILE A 68 15.21 -5.11 -9.68
CA ILE A 68 16.57 -5.18 -9.15
C ILE A 68 17.57 -5.40 -10.29
N VAL A 69 17.32 -6.39 -11.17
CA VAL A 69 18.17 -6.66 -12.33
C VAL A 69 18.33 -5.42 -13.22
N LEU A 70 17.24 -4.70 -13.50
CA LEU A 70 17.29 -3.47 -14.29
C LEU A 70 18.12 -2.39 -13.61
N LEU A 71 18.02 -2.24 -12.30
CA LEU A 71 18.77 -1.26 -11.52
C LEU A 71 20.27 -1.63 -11.46
N SER A 72 20.62 -2.90 -11.28
CA SER A 72 22.00 -3.38 -11.33
C SER A 72 22.64 -3.13 -12.70
N HIS A 73 21.90 -3.32 -13.80
CA HIS A 73 22.37 -2.96 -15.16
C HIS A 73 22.55 -1.45 -15.35
N ARG A 74 21.92 -0.63 -14.52
CA ARG A 74 22.10 0.83 -14.47
C ARG A 74 23.12 1.23 -13.41
N GLU A 75 24.04 0.32 -13.08
CA GLU A 75 25.19 0.55 -12.19
C GLU A 75 24.81 0.90 -10.74
N ILE A 76 23.58 0.59 -10.32
CA ILE A 76 23.25 0.63 -8.88
C ILE A 76 23.89 -0.58 -8.22
N ASP A 77 24.72 -0.30 -7.23
CA ASP A 77 25.47 -1.31 -6.49
C ASP A 77 24.53 -2.30 -5.78
N ASP A 78 24.75 -3.59 -5.98
CA ASP A 78 23.97 -4.68 -5.38
C ASP A 78 23.98 -4.65 -3.84
N ARG A 79 25.02 -4.06 -3.23
CA ARG A 79 25.09 -3.80 -1.78
C ARG A 79 23.90 -2.97 -1.29
N THR A 80 23.33 -2.12 -2.14
CA THR A 80 22.12 -1.35 -1.84
C THR A 80 20.91 -2.26 -1.59
N PHE A 81 20.73 -3.31 -2.41
CA PHE A 81 19.62 -4.24 -2.26
C PHE A 81 19.82 -5.17 -1.06
N LEU A 82 21.06 -5.59 -0.81
CA LEU A 82 21.42 -6.36 0.39
C LEU A 82 21.15 -5.57 1.67
N LEU A 83 21.48 -4.27 1.68
CA LEU A 83 21.20 -3.38 2.80
C LEU A 83 19.69 -3.27 3.06
N LEU A 84 18.88 -3.09 2.01
CA LEU A 84 17.41 -3.05 2.15
C LEU A 84 16.85 -4.36 2.70
N GLN A 85 17.38 -5.51 2.26
CA GLN A 85 16.98 -6.81 2.77
C GLN A 85 17.35 -6.97 4.24
N HIS A 86 18.59 -6.64 4.62
CA HIS A 86 19.07 -6.73 5.99
C HIS A 86 18.25 -5.83 6.93
N GLN A 87 17.99 -4.58 6.54
CA GLN A 87 17.15 -3.66 7.32
C GLN A 87 15.74 -4.22 7.54
N HIS A 88 15.15 -4.87 6.53
CA HIS A 88 13.85 -5.50 6.69
C HIS A 88 13.89 -6.71 7.63
N GLN A 89 14.91 -7.56 7.54
CA GLN A 89 15.08 -8.70 8.45
C GLN A 89 15.29 -8.25 9.90
N GLN A 90 16.11 -7.21 10.09
CA GLN A 90 16.31 -6.60 11.40
C GLN A 90 15.00 -6.04 11.95
N TYR A 91 14.22 -5.30 11.15
CA TYR A 91 12.91 -4.80 11.55
C TYR A 91 11.96 -5.93 11.99
N LEU A 92 11.88 -7.05 11.25
CA LEU A 92 11.05 -8.19 11.62
C LEU A 92 11.53 -8.85 12.93
N SER A 93 12.84 -8.91 13.15
CA SER A 93 13.41 -9.44 14.40
C SER A 93 13.11 -8.53 15.58
N GLU A 94 13.26 -7.21 15.40
CA GLU A 94 12.89 -6.21 16.39
C GLU A 94 11.39 -6.25 16.72
N SER A 95 10.51 -6.50 15.75
CA SER A 95 9.07 -6.63 15.98
C SER A 95 8.69 -7.80 16.88
N LEU A 96 9.55 -8.80 17.05
CA LEU A 96 9.32 -9.93 17.97
C LEU A 96 9.68 -9.61 19.42
N VAL A 97 10.46 -8.55 19.66
CA VAL A 97 11.05 -8.25 20.97
C VAL A 97 10.60 -6.89 21.51
N TYR A 98 10.42 -5.89 20.66
CA TYR A 98 10.09 -4.52 21.07
C TYR A 98 8.60 -4.19 20.82
N PRO A 99 7.81 -3.84 21.86
CA PRO A 99 6.38 -3.60 21.72
C PRO A 99 6.01 -2.54 20.68
N THR A 100 6.81 -1.47 20.57
CA THR A 100 6.62 -0.42 19.56
C THR A 100 6.74 -0.96 18.14
N ARG A 101 7.74 -1.82 17.89
CA ARG A 101 7.96 -2.45 16.57
C ARG A 101 6.91 -3.51 16.25
N ALA A 102 6.44 -4.24 17.26
CA ALA A 102 5.30 -5.13 17.13
C ALA A 102 4.04 -4.38 16.69
N TYR A 103 3.74 -3.25 17.36
CA TYR A 103 2.62 -2.40 17.00
C TYR A 103 2.75 -1.87 15.56
N GLU A 104 3.91 -1.36 15.16
CA GLU A 104 4.15 -0.88 13.80
C GLU A 104 3.89 -1.95 12.73
N LEU A 105 4.38 -3.17 12.97
CA LEU A 105 4.20 -4.30 12.05
C LEU A 105 2.73 -4.66 11.90
N LEU A 106 2.04 -4.86 13.02
CA LEU A 106 0.62 -5.22 13.01
C LEU A 106 -0.25 -4.09 12.44
N ALA A 107 0.01 -2.84 12.80
CA ALA A 107 -0.75 -1.69 12.30
C ALA A 107 -0.58 -1.45 10.80
N GLU A 108 0.52 -1.92 10.21
CA GLU A 108 0.73 -1.90 8.76
C GLU A 108 0.06 -3.08 8.05
N LYS A 109 0.12 -4.28 8.63
CA LYS A 109 -0.25 -5.53 7.95
C LYS A 109 -1.71 -5.94 8.19
N ILE A 110 -2.29 -5.52 9.31
CA ILE A 110 -3.65 -5.86 9.70
C ILE A 110 -4.61 -4.75 9.29
N ASN A 111 -5.78 -5.15 8.81
CA ASN A 111 -6.86 -4.22 8.56
C ASN A 111 -7.35 -3.61 9.88
N ARG A 112 -7.23 -2.29 10.01
CA ARG A 112 -7.69 -1.51 11.17
C ARG A 112 -9.17 -1.68 11.47
N SER A 113 -9.99 -2.05 10.49
CA SER A 113 -11.42 -2.33 10.72
C SER A 113 -11.66 -3.64 11.45
N LEU A 114 -10.70 -4.59 11.40
CA LEU A 114 -10.81 -5.88 12.06
C LEU A 114 -10.26 -5.82 13.50
N PHE A 115 -9.21 -5.03 13.74
CA PHE A 115 -8.60 -4.90 15.06
C PHE A 115 -8.32 -3.42 15.40
N PRO A 116 -8.95 -2.87 16.46
CA PRO A 116 -8.66 -1.52 16.94
C PRO A 116 -7.35 -1.49 17.74
N LEU A 117 -6.22 -1.84 17.10
CA LEU A 117 -4.91 -2.02 17.75
C LEU A 117 -4.51 -0.83 18.62
N ARG A 118 -4.78 0.40 18.16
CA ARG A 118 -4.49 1.62 18.93
C ARG A 118 -5.24 1.65 20.26
N THR A 119 -6.51 1.27 20.27
CA THR A 119 -7.33 1.23 21.50
C THR A 119 -6.84 0.13 22.43
N LEU A 120 -6.53 -1.06 21.89
CA LEU A 120 -6.03 -2.18 22.67
C LEU A 120 -4.69 -1.85 23.36
N VAL A 121 -3.75 -1.25 22.64
CA VAL A 121 -2.45 -0.90 23.21
C VAL A 121 -2.55 0.30 24.16
N ASN A 122 -3.27 1.37 23.78
CA ASN A 122 -3.22 2.63 24.53
C ASN A 122 -4.23 2.70 25.68
N ALA A 123 -5.45 2.19 25.48
CA ALA A 123 -6.53 2.30 26.48
C ALA A 123 -6.62 1.06 27.37
N ALA A 124 -6.35 -0.13 26.82
CA ALA A 124 -6.36 -1.39 27.59
C ALA A 124 -4.94 -1.82 28.05
N HIS A 125 -3.92 -1.00 27.79
CA HIS A 125 -2.52 -1.26 28.15
C HIS A 125 -2.01 -2.65 27.73
N LEU A 126 -2.52 -3.17 26.62
CA LEU A 126 -2.22 -4.52 26.16
C LEU A 126 -0.79 -4.59 25.60
N ASN A 127 0.02 -5.49 26.17
CA ASN A 127 1.34 -5.79 25.65
C ASN A 127 1.25 -6.87 24.55
N LEU A 128 1.39 -6.42 23.30
CA LEU A 128 1.27 -7.28 22.10
C LEU A 128 2.24 -8.46 22.06
N ILE A 129 3.37 -8.36 22.77
CA ILE A 129 4.41 -9.40 22.76
C ILE A 129 4.15 -10.45 23.84
N GLN A 130 3.54 -10.06 24.95
CA GLN A 130 3.21 -10.96 26.05
C GLN A 130 1.88 -11.67 25.83
N GLU A 131 0.92 -11.01 25.19
CA GLU A 131 -0.38 -11.60 24.91
C GLU A 131 -0.24 -12.72 23.84
N PRO A 132 -0.62 -13.98 24.13
CA PRO A 132 -0.37 -15.12 23.26
C PRO A 132 -0.93 -14.99 21.83
N PHE A 133 -2.14 -14.45 21.66
CA PHE A 133 -2.75 -14.30 20.34
C PHE A 133 -1.98 -13.30 19.47
N PHE A 134 -1.69 -12.11 19.98
CA PHE A 134 -0.92 -11.09 19.27
C PHE A 134 0.53 -11.53 19.04
N ARG A 135 1.14 -12.23 20.01
CA ARG A 135 2.47 -12.82 19.84
C ARG A 135 2.50 -13.79 18.66
N GLN A 136 1.52 -14.68 18.57
CA GLN A 136 1.42 -15.62 17.46
C GLN A 136 1.17 -14.88 16.13
N LEU A 137 0.38 -13.80 16.16
CA LEU A 137 0.10 -12.99 14.98
C LEU A 137 1.35 -12.25 14.47
N ILE A 138 2.20 -11.74 15.35
CA ILE A 138 3.50 -11.14 15.02
C ILE A 138 4.42 -12.19 14.39
N ILE A 139 4.52 -13.39 14.98
CA ILE A 139 5.34 -14.48 14.45
C ILE A 139 4.86 -14.89 13.06
N THR A 140 3.57 -15.10 12.88
CA THR A 140 2.97 -15.49 11.59
C THR A 140 3.20 -14.41 10.54
N THR A 141 3.01 -13.14 10.89
CA THR A 141 3.24 -12.00 9.99
C THR A 141 4.71 -11.92 9.60
N SER A 142 5.63 -12.10 10.55
CA SER A 142 7.08 -12.08 10.29
C SER A 142 7.51 -13.22 9.38
N LYS A 143 7.02 -14.44 9.61
CA LYS A 143 7.25 -15.59 8.73
C LYS A 143 6.72 -15.34 7.32
N PHE A 144 5.53 -14.76 7.20
CA PHE A 144 4.95 -14.40 5.91
C PHE A 144 5.83 -13.40 5.14
N GLU A 145 6.28 -12.33 5.79
CA GLU A 145 7.13 -11.32 5.15
C GLU A 145 8.50 -11.90 4.75
N LEU A 146 9.11 -12.76 5.59
CA LEU A 146 10.33 -13.49 5.23
C LEU A 146 10.13 -14.39 4.00
N ALA A 147 9.01 -15.11 3.91
CA ALA A 147 8.68 -15.92 2.75
C ALA A 147 8.52 -15.06 1.48
N GLN A 148 7.85 -13.91 1.58
CA GLN A 148 7.72 -12.97 0.45
C GLN A 148 9.09 -12.45 -0.02
N MET A 149 10.00 -12.14 0.90
CA MET A 149 11.37 -11.74 0.54
C MET A 149 12.14 -12.87 -0.14
N ARG A 150 12.08 -14.10 0.42
CA ARG A 150 12.80 -15.26 -0.12
C ARG A 150 12.29 -15.67 -1.50
N GLU A 151 10.98 -15.79 -1.66
CA GLU A 151 10.37 -16.39 -2.85
C GLU A 151 10.14 -15.37 -3.97
N ARG A 152 9.86 -14.11 -3.62
CA ARG A 152 9.48 -13.08 -4.60
C ARG A 152 10.45 -11.91 -4.66
N THR A 153 11.51 -11.94 -3.85
CA THR A 153 12.49 -10.84 -3.73
C THR A 153 11.77 -9.52 -3.45
N ARG A 154 10.74 -9.56 -2.59
CA ARG A 154 9.86 -8.43 -2.30
C ARG A 154 10.51 -7.48 -1.29
N LEU A 155 11.40 -6.62 -1.75
CA LEU A 155 12.16 -5.69 -0.90
C LEU A 155 11.41 -4.36 -0.74
N LYS A 156 11.00 -4.04 0.48
CA LYS A 156 10.24 -2.81 0.76
C LYS A 156 11.14 -1.58 0.71
N LEU A 157 10.69 -0.52 0.04
CA LEU A 157 11.37 0.78 0.08
C LEU A 157 10.85 1.66 1.23
N PRO A 158 11.71 2.54 1.79
CA PRO A 158 11.27 3.55 2.76
C PRO A 158 10.17 4.45 2.18
N LYS A 159 9.20 4.82 3.01
CA LYS A 159 8.00 5.59 2.59
C LYS A 159 8.32 6.94 1.94
N ASN A 160 9.48 7.51 2.21
CA ASN A 160 9.87 8.85 1.76
C ASN A 160 10.76 8.84 0.50
N SER A 161 11.22 7.67 0.05
CA SER A 161 12.18 7.54 -1.07
C SER A 161 11.52 7.13 -2.39
N ALA A 162 10.20 6.98 -2.41
CA ALA A 162 9.43 6.40 -3.51
C ALA A 162 8.37 7.36 -4.09
N ARG A 163 8.60 8.68 -4.01
CA ARG A 163 7.72 9.70 -4.57
C ARG A 163 8.20 10.14 -5.94
#